data_AF-A0A6I2SFX7-F1
#
_entry.id   AF-A0A6I2SFX7-F1
#
_cell.length_a   1.000
_cell.length_b   1.000
_cell.length_c   1.000
_cell.angle_alpha   90.00
_cell.angle_beta   90.00
_cell.angle_gamma   90.00
#
_symmetry.space_group_name_H-M   'P 1'
#
loop_
_entity.id
_entity.type
_entity.pdbx_description
1 polymer ?
#
loop_
_entity_poly.entity_id
_entity_poly.type
_entity_poly.pdbx_seq_one_letter_code
_entity_poly.pdbx_strand_id
1 'polypeptide(L)'
;METGKVKSLSVFDKHQSRVEVPLQAKTTHVHSSRTREEGLRLVHEFEARQIELETQILKLCKAKEGVEKTLRLYTDLFDFSPVGYFTITRNGKIRNVNRTGAGLVGSEPYKLSGSSFMRLVKDEYRTEIKSFLNLAFASRRKETCEAVLLDKENLPRYVQIEAKINDSGQACHLVLIDISDRIEPPAVYTPGYTAEDEYALMETNLYNAGNNKLIWSAASETEIFGSNQDQIKSYIGVMVDAMSDQELLR
;
A
#
# COMPACT_ATOMS: atom_id res chain seq x y z
N MET A 1 -3.76 -58.84 15.14
CA MET A 1 -2.66 -57.85 15.19
C MET A 1 -3.21 -56.63 15.91
N GLU A 2 -3.26 -56.73 17.24
CA GLU A 2 -2.33 -56.06 18.19
C GLU A 2 -2.64 -54.55 18.29
N THR A 3 -3.51 -54.09 19.19
CA THR A 3 -3.39 -53.87 20.65
C THR A 3 -2.23 -52.98 21.11
N GLY A 4 -2.59 -51.86 21.74
CA GLY A 4 -1.65 -50.97 22.45
C GLY A 4 -2.35 -50.08 23.47
N LYS A 5 -3.08 -50.67 24.43
CA LYS A 5 -3.53 -50.00 25.68
C LYS A 5 -2.31 -49.79 26.58
N VAL A 6 -2.00 -48.54 26.93
CA VAL A 6 -0.95 -48.24 27.92
C VAL A 6 -1.55 -48.31 29.33
N LYS A 7 -0.88 -49.12 30.15
CA LYS A 7 -1.25 -49.62 31.47
C LYS A 7 -1.14 -48.56 32.56
N SER A 8 -2.10 -48.62 33.47
CA SER A 8 -2.00 -48.20 34.87
C SER A 8 -0.75 -48.79 35.54
N LEU A 9 0.07 -47.95 36.18
CA LEU A 9 1.06 -48.42 37.16
C LEU A 9 0.60 -48.04 38.57
N SER A 10 -0.02 -49.02 39.22
CA SER A 10 -0.05 -49.17 40.66
C SER A 10 1.35 -49.60 41.13
N VAL A 11 2.02 -48.77 41.92
CA VAL A 11 3.21 -49.19 42.66
C VAL A 11 3.06 -48.70 44.08
N PHE A 12 2.49 -49.52 44.95
CA PHE A 12 2.81 -49.53 46.37
C PHE A 12 2.35 -50.86 46.96
N ASP A 13 3.28 -51.82 46.98
CA ASP A 13 3.24 -52.85 48.01
C ASP A 13 4.63 -53.49 48.17
N LYS A 14 5.29 -53.20 49.30
CA LYS A 14 5.90 -54.24 50.14
C LYS A 14 6.53 -53.66 51.40
N HIS A 15 6.01 -54.19 52.51
CA HIS A 15 6.69 -54.55 53.76
C HIS A 15 7.54 -53.51 54.49
N GLN A 16 7.06 -53.13 55.67
CA GLN A 16 7.79 -53.44 56.90
C GLN A 16 6.81 -53.80 58.01
N SER A 17 6.92 -55.04 58.50
CA SER A 17 6.35 -55.47 59.78
C SER A 17 7.47 -55.42 60.80
N ARG A 18 7.28 -54.70 61.92
CA ARG A 18 7.69 -55.19 63.25
C ARG A 18 7.33 -54.25 64.42
N VAL A 19 6.79 -54.90 65.46
CA VAL A 19 6.83 -54.61 66.89
C VAL A 19 5.83 -53.56 67.41
N GLU A 20 4.73 -54.09 67.98
CA GLU A 20 3.96 -53.43 69.03
C GLU A 20 4.71 -53.57 70.37
N VAL A 21 4.90 -52.45 71.07
CA VAL A 21 5.11 -52.38 72.53
C VAL A 21 4.25 -51.21 73.04
N PRO A 22 3.49 -51.37 74.15
CA PRO A 22 2.46 -50.42 74.55
C PRO A 22 2.98 -49.27 75.42
N LEU A 23 2.08 -48.29 75.64
CA LEU A 23 2.13 -47.17 76.59
C LEU A 23 2.95 -45.92 76.18
N GLN A 24 2.26 -44.87 75.73
CA GLN A 24 1.83 -43.75 76.59
C GLN A 24 1.03 -42.72 75.77
N ALA A 25 -0.27 -42.65 76.06
CA ALA A 25 -1.16 -41.64 75.52
C ALA A 25 -0.92 -40.29 76.22
N LYS A 26 -0.47 -39.25 75.50
CA LYS A 26 -1.03 -37.89 75.57
C LYS A 26 -0.46 -36.79 74.66
N THR A 27 0.53 -37.00 73.78
CA THR A 27 1.14 -35.87 73.03
C THR A 27 1.03 -35.94 71.51
N THR A 28 0.53 -37.03 70.92
CA THR A 28 0.61 -37.25 69.45
C THR A 28 -0.54 -36.63 68.64
N HIS A 29 -1.68 -36.30 69.27
CA HIS A 29 -2.87 -35.85 68.55
C HIS A 29 -2.85 -34.36 68.12
N VAL A 30 -2.07 -33.53 68.82
CA VAL A 30 -1.98 -32.07 68.55
C VAL A 30 -0.96 -31.76 67.46
N HIS A 31 0.08 -32.59 67.31
CA HIS A 31 1.12 -32.39 66.29
C HIS A 31 0.64 -32.83 64.90
N SER A 32 -0.16 -33.92 64.81
CA SER A 32 -0.73 -34.41 63.54
C SER A 32 -1.88 -33.54 63.01
N SER A 33 -2.66 -32.91 63.90
CA SER A 33 -3.70 -31.96 63.50
C SER A 33 -3.10 -30.66 62.94
N ARG A 34 -2.03 -30.14 63.58
CA ARG A 34 -1.32 -28.93 63.11
C ARG A 34 -0.70 -29.12 61.73
N THR A 35 -0.01 -30.23 61.48
CA THR A 35 0.59 -30.53 60.17
C THR A 35 -0.47 -30.72 59.08
N ARG A 36 -1.65 -31.25 59.42
CA ARG A 36 -2.79 -31.38 58.50
C ARG A 36 -3.42 -30.02 58.17
N GLU A 37 -3.57 -29.15 59.15
CA GLU A 37 -4.06 -27.77 58.96
C GLU A 37 -3.09 -26.94 58.09
N GLU A 38 -1.78 -27.09 58.31
CA GLU A 38 -0.74 -26.44 57.48
C GLU A 38 -0.76 -26.95 56.03
N GLY A 39 -0.94 -28.26 55.82
CA GLY A 39 -1.09 -28.84 54.49
C GLY A 39 -2.34 -28.36 53.75
N LEU A 40 -3.48 -28.30 54.44
CA LEU A 40 -4.73 -27.74 53.89
C LEU A 40 -4.59 -26.26 53.53
N ARG A 41 -3.89 -25.47 54.36
CA ARG A 41 -3.64 -24.05 54.08
C ARG A 41 -2.79 -23.86 52.83
N LEU A 42 -1.76 -24.69 52.64
CA LEU A 42 -0.90 -24.62 51.46
C LEU A 42 -1.65 -25.01 50.17
N VAL A 43 -2.53 -26.02 50.25
CA VAL A 43 -3.41 -26.39 49.12
C VAL A 43 -4.34 -25.23 48.78
N HIS A 44 -5.02 -24.63 49.76
CA HIS A 44 -5.88 -23.48 49.51
C HIS A 44 -5.11 -22.27 48.95
N GLU A 45 -3.90 -22.00 49.44
CA GLU A 45 -3.05 -20.92 48.91
C GLU A 45 -2.65 -21.19 47.46
N PHE A 46 -2.30 -22.44 47.13
CA PHE A 46 -1.99 -22.84 45.77
C PHE A 46 -3.20 -22.71 44.83
N GLU A 47 -4.37 -23.19 45.25
CA GLU A 47 -5.63 -23.06 44.50
C GLU A 47 -6.00 -21.59 44.26
N ALA A 48 -5.87 -20.74 45.28
CA ALA A 48 -6.11 -19.30 45.16
C ALA A 48 -5.17 -18.67 44.13
N ARG A 49 -3.88 -19.02 44.16
CA ARG A 49 -2.90 -18.56 43.16
C ARG A 49 -3.22 -19.07 41.76
N GLN A 50 -3.70 -20.30 41.62
CA GLN A 50 -4.08 -20.86 40.34
C GLN A 50 -5.26 -20.09 39.72
N ILE A 51 -6.31 -19.85 40.51
CA ILE A 51 -7.48 -19.06 40.07
C ILE A 51 -7.06 -17.64 39.70
N GLU A 52 -6.14 -17.03 40.46
CA GLU A 52 -5.62 -15.71 40.15
C GLU A 52 -4.90 -15.69 38.79
N LEU A 53 -4.02 -16.67 38.53
CA LEU A 53 -3.30 -16.79 37.27
C LEU A 53 -4.24 -17.01 36.09
N GLU A 54 -5.23 -17.89 36.22
CA GLU A 54 -6.25 -18.13 35.20
C GLU A 54 -7.04 -16.84 34.89
N THR A 55 -7.35 -16.06 35.93
CA THR A 55 -8.02 -14.75 35.78
C THR A 55 -7.12 -13.74 35.08
N GLN A 56 -5.81 -13.70 35.40
CA GLN A 56 -4.84 -12.82 34.73
C GLN A 56 -4.69 -13.20 33.25
N ILE A 57 -4.58 -14.49 32.93
CA ILE A 57 -4.54 -14.99 31.55
C ILE A 57 -5.79 -14.57 30.79
N LEU A 58 -6.98 -14.78 31.36
CA LEU A 58 -8.24 -14.40 30.73
C LEU A 58 -8.32 -12.89 30.45
N LYS A 59 -7.86 -12.05 31.39
CA LYS A 59 -7.77 -10.59 31.20
C LYS A 59 -6.82 -10.22 30.07
N LEU A 60 -5.65 -10.86 29.99
CA LEU A 60 -4.67 -10.64 28.92
C LEU A 60 -5.21 -11.05 27.56
N CYS A 61 -5.87 -12.21 27.47
CA CYS A 61 -6.52 -12.67 26.24
C CYS A 61 -7.57 -11.67 25.75
N LYS A 62 -8.46 -11.20 26.64
CA LYS A 62 -9.47 -10.20 26.30
C LYS A 62 -8.86 -8.87 25.85
N ALA A 63 -7.80 -8.41 26.53
CA ALA A 63 -7.10 -7.20 26.15
C ALA A 63 -6.45 -7.34 24.77
N LYS A 64 -5.78 -8.47 24.51
CA LYS A 64 -5.17 -8.80 23.21
C LYS A 64 -6.21 -8.83 22.09
N GLU A 65 -7.34 -9.50 22.30
CA GLU A 65 -8.44 -9.53 21.33
C GLU A 65 -8.96 -8.12 21.00
N GLY A 66 -9.09 -7.24 22.00
CA GLY A 66 -9.50 -5.86 21.79
C GLY A 66 -8.49 -5.06 20.93
N VAL A 67 -7.20 -5.23 21.20
CA VAL A 67 -6.13 -4.62 20.40
C VAL A 67 -6.12 -5.16 18.97
N GLU A 68 -6.24 -6.48 18.80
CA GLU A 68 -6.26 -7.10 17.47
C GLU A 68 -7.46 -6.66 16.65
N LYS A 69 -8.65 -6.55 17.24
CA LYS A 69 -9.85 -6.02 16.56
C LYS A 69 -9.64 -4.58 16.09
N THR A 70 -9.08 -3.74 16.96
CA THR A 70 -8.81 -2.34 16.62
C THR A 70 -7.74 -2.22 15.54
N LEU A 71 -6.69 -3.05 15.62
CA LEU A 71 -5.63 -3.07 14.62
C LEU A 71 -6.15 -3.53 13.26
N ARG A 72 -7.00 -4.55 13.20
CA ARG A 72 -7.64 -4.99 11.95
C ARG A 72 -8.44 -3.88 11.31
N LEU A 73 -9.34 -3.24 12.09
CA LEU A 73 -10.14 -2.13 11.59
C LEU A 73 -9.26 -0.96 11.12
N TYR A 74 -8.19 -0.65 11.85
CA TYR A 74 -7.24 0.38 11.44
C TYR A 74 -6.57 0.03 10.10
N THR A 75 -6.06 -1.20 9.95
CA THR A 75 -5.45 -1.65 8.70
C THR A 75 -6.43 -1.60 7.54
N ASP A 76 -7.67 -2.05 7.75
CA ASP A 76 -8.72 -2.03 6.73
C ASP A 76 -9.07 -0.60 6.27
N LEU A 77 -9.23 0.33 7.21
CA LEU A 77 -9.60 1.71 6.90
C LEU A 77 -8.44 2.57 6.41
N PHE A 78 -7.22 2.31 6.87
CA PHE A 78 -6.05 3.13 6.57
C PHE A 78 -5.21 2.53 5.42
N ASP A 79 -4.68 1.32 5.61
CA ASP A 79 -3.74 0.70 4.66
C ASP A 79 -4.40 0.25 3.36
N PHE A 80 -5.66 -0.19 3.43
CA PHE A 80 -6.43 -0.62 2.25
C PHE A 80 -7.37 0.46 1.72
N SER A 81 -7.20 1.72 2.15
CA SER A 81 -7.97 2.83 1.61
C SER A 81 -7.62 3.11 0.15
N PRO A 82 -8.59 3.38 -0.74
CA PRO A 82 -8.33 3.74 -2.14
C PRO A 82 -7.74 5.16 -2.31
N VAL A 83 -7.65 5.96 -1.24
CA VAL A 83 -7.02 7.28 -1.25
C VAL A 83 -5.69 7.27 -0.51
N GLY A 84 -4.76 8.13 -0.91
CA GLY A 84 -3.47 8.27 -0.27
C GLY A 84 -3.58 9.06 1.03
N TYR A 85 -3.26 8.45 2.16
CA TYR A 85 -3.18 9.15 3.45
C TYR A 85 -1.74 9.43 3.82
N PHE A 86 -1.44 10.68 4.15
CA PHE A 86 -0.18 11.08 4.74
C PHE A 86 -0.45 11.78 6.07
N THR A 87 0.43 11.55 7.04
CA THR A 87 0.51 12.37 8.23
C THR A 87 1.84 13.08 8.23
N ILE A 88 1.82 14.41 8.27
CA ILE A 88 3.04 15.22 8.31
C ILE A 88 3.14 16.01 9.61
N THR A 89 4.36 16.24 10.06
CA THR A 89 4.68 17.13 11.17
C THR A 89 4.58 18.59 10.74
N ARG A 90 4.56 19.51 11.71
CA ARG A 90 4.61 20.96 11.44
C ARG A 90 5.82 21.40 10.61
N ASN A 91 6.91 20.65 10.67
CA ASN A 91 8.13 20.92 9.89
C ASN A 91 8.09 20.27 8.49
N GLY A 92 6.94 19.73 8.06
CA GLY A 92 6.76 19.11 6.75
C GLY A 92 7.36 17.71 6.60
N LYS A 93 7.82 17.09 7.69
CA LYS A 93 8.30 15.69 7.66
C LYS A 93 7.14 14.71 7.71
N ILE A 94 7.17 13.68 6.88
CA ILE A 94 6.21 12.57 6.87
C ILE A 94 6.41 11.74 8.13
N ARG A 95 5.37 11.58 8.93
CA ARG A 95 5.31 10.73 10.11
C ARG A 95 4.73 9.35 9.77
N ASN A 96 3.72 9.32 8.91
CA ASN A 96 3.08 8.09 8.48
C ASN A 96 2.50 8.25 7.07
N VAL A 97 2.37 7.14 6.34
CA VAL A 97 1.78 7.07 5.02
C VAL A 97 1.13 5.70 4.84
N ASN A 98 -0.06 5.63 4.23
CA ASN A 98 -0.70 4.36 3.92
C ASN A 98 -0.16 3.73 2.62
N ARG A 99 -0.56 2.50 2.33
CA ARG A 99 -0.06 1.78 1.13
C ARG A 99 -0.37 2.51 -0.17
N THR A 100 -1.58 3.04 -0.31
CA THR A 100 -2.00 3.75 -1.52
C THR A 100 -1.19 5.04 -1.71
N GLY A 101 -0.99 5.84 -0.66
CA GLY A 101 -0.17 7.05 -0.73
C GLY A 101 1.30 6.75 -1.05
N ALA A 102 1.84 5.66 -0.51
CA ALA A 102 3.19 5.20 -0.82
C ALA A 102 3.29 4.72 -2.29
N GLY A 103 2.26 4.01 -2.78
CA GLY A 103 2.12 3.60 -4.17
C GLY A 103 2.05 4.78 -5.16
N LEU A 104 1.33 5.86 -4.81
CA LEU A 104 1.23 7.07 -5.64
C LEU A 104 2.59 7.71 -5.92
N VAL A 105 3.54 7.61 -4.99
CA VAL A 105 4.91 8.15 -5.16
C VAL A 105 5.94 7.06 -5.46
N GLY A 106 5.46 5.84 -5.76
CA GLY A 106 6.28 4.68 -6.11
C GLY A 106 7.34 4.30 -5.08
N SER A 107 7.10 4.58 -3.80
CA SER A 107 8.06 4.34 -2.70
C SER A 107 7.45 3.48 -1.61
N GLU A 108 8.30 2.82 -0.83
CA GLU A 108 7.82 2.02 0.30
C GLU A 108 7.57 2.90 1.54
N PRO A 109 6.53 2.62 2.36
CA PRO A 109 6.18 3.46 3.51
C PRO A 109 7.32 3.77 4.47
N TYR A 110 8.18 2.78 4.74
CA TYR A 110 9.31 2.92 5.66
C TYR A 110 10.41 3.85 5.14
N LYS A 111 10.56 4.00 3.80
CA LYS A 111 11.49 4.95 3.18
C LYS A 111 10.98 6.39 3.23
N LEU A 112 9.65 6.55 3.21
CA LEU A 112 8.99 7.85 3.27
C LEU A 112 8.94 8.41 4.69
N SER A 113 8.87 7.56 5.71
CA SER A 113 8.86 8.00 7.10
C SER A 113 10.12 8.81 7.46
N GLY A 114 9.92 9.96 8.10
CA GLY A 114 10.96 10.92 8.47
C GLY A 114 11.46 11.82 7.33
N SER A 115 11.14 11.50 6.07
CA SER A 115 11.50 12.32 4.91
C SER A 115 10.61 13.56 4.77
N SER A 116 11.06 14.57 4.03
CA SER A 116 10.27 15.79 3.80
C SER A 116 9.24 15.56 2.70
N PHE A 117 7.98 15.87 2.96
CA PHE A 117 6.90 15.81 1.96
C PHE A 117 7.21 16.69 0.74
N MET A 118 7.88 17.83 0.95
CA MET A 118 8.26 18.76 -0.13
C MET A 118 9.20 18.15 -1.19
N ARG A 119 9.87 17.03 -0.89
CA ARG A 119 10.71 16.31 -1.88
C ARG A 119 9.87 15.60 -2.93
N LEU A 120 8.64 15.22 -2.57
CA LEU A 120 7.70 14.56 -3.47
C LEU A 120 7.00 15.57 -4.38
N VAL A 121 7.00 16.86 -4.03
CA VAL A 121 6.33 17.93 -4.78
C VAL A 121 7.25 18.44 -5.89
N LYS A 122 6.70 18.55 -7.12
CA LYS A 122 7.38 19.16 -8.27
C LYS A 122 7.78 20.60 -7.93
N ASP A 123 8.97 21.01 -8.34
CA ASP A 123 9.61 22.28 -7.96
C ASP A 123 8.71 23.51 -8.11
N GLU A 124 7.98 23.60 -9.23
CA GLU A 124 7.04 24.68 -9.55
C GLU A 124 5.93 24.86 -8.51
N TYR A 125 5.48 23.77 -7.87
CA TYR A 125 4.36 23.76 -6.91
C TYR A 125 4.82 23.90 -5.46
N ARG A 126 6.13 23.90 -5.17
CA ARG A 126 6.65 23.89 -3.80
C ARG A 126 6.25 25.13 -2.99
N THR A 127 6.26 26.31 -3.61
CA THR A 127 5.92 27.57 -2.93
C THR A 127 4.44 27.61 -2.56
N GLU A 128 3.58 27.16 -3.47
CA GLU A 128 2.14 27.07 -3.26
C GLU A 128 1.81 26.06 -2.16
N ILE A 129 2.35 24.84 -2.24
CA ILE A 129 2.15 23.81 -1.21
C ILE A 129 2.64 24.27 0.16
N LYS A 130 3.78 24.97 0.24
CA LYS A 130 4.27 25.50 1.51
C LYS A 130 3.29 26.51 2.11
N SER A 131 2.73 27.38 1.28
CA SER A 131 1.74 28.38 1.70
C SER A 131 0.43 27.72 2.13
N PHE A 132 -0.05 26.74 1.37
CA PHE A 132 -1.20 25.90 1.68
C PHE A 132 -1.05 25.19 3.03
N LEU A 133 0.09 24.54 3.28
CA LEU A 133 0.34 23.86 4.55
C LEU A 133 0.36 24.84 5.72
N ASN A 134 0.99 26.00 5.56
CA ASN A 134 1.00 27.04 6.59
C ASN A 134 -0.43 27.52 6.91
N LEU A 135 -1.27 27.71 5.89
CA LEU A 135 -2.68 28.07 6.05
C LEU A 135 -3.45 26.97 6.79
N ALA A 136 -3.30 25.71 6.41
CA ALA A 136 -3.96 24.58 7.08
C ALA A 136 -3.58 24.48 8.57
N PHE A 137 -2.31 24.74 8.91
CA PHE A 137 -1.86 24.77 10.30
C PHE A 137 -2.41 25.99 11.08
N ALA A 138 -2.66 27.11 10.41
CA ALA A 138 -3.16 28.34 11.04
C ALA A 138 -4.70 28.35 11.19
N SER A 139 -5.44 27.93 10.15
CA SER A 139 -6.90 28.02 10.09
C SER A 139 -7.60 26.95 10.94
N ARG A 140 -6.94 25.80 11.16
CA ARG A 140 -7.53 24.56 11.74
C ARG A 140 -8.78 24.07 10.99
N ARG A 141 -9.05 24.59 9.80
CA ARG A 141 -10.13 24.15 8.92
C ARG A 141 -9.56 23.16 7.91
N LYS A 142 -10.47 22.50 7.20
CA LYS A 142 -10.10 21.69 6.06
C LYS A 142 -9.73 22.64 4.92
N GLU A 143 -8.50 22.52 4.43
CA GLU A 143 -8.03 23.25 3.25
C GLU A 143 -7.85 22.25 2.10
N THR A 144 -8.08 22.69 0.87
CA THR A 144 -7.88 21.87 -0.33
C THR A 144 -7.01 22.61 -1.35
N CYS A 145 -6.10 21.91 -2.02
CA CYS A 145 -5.33 22.41 -3.15
C CYS A 145 -5.08 21.30 -4.18
N GLU A 146 -4.60 21.68 -5.37
CA GLU A 146 -4.14 20.74 -6.39
C GLU A 146 -2.63 20.93 -6.59
N ALA A 147 -1.92 19.83 -6.83
CA ALA A 147 -0.48 19.89 -7.09
C ALA A 147 0.00 18.69 -7.89
N VAL A 148 1.23 18.81 -8.39
CA VAL A 148 1.94 17.72 -9.05
C VAL A 148 2.99 17.13 -8.11
N LEU A 149 2.87 15.84 -7.86
CA LEU A 149 3.90 15.04 -7.20
C LEU A 149 4.77 14.31 -8.23
N LEU A 150 5.95 13.91 -7.80
CA LEU A 150 6.88 13.10 -8.56
C LEU A 150 7.00 11.74 -7.87
N ASP A 151 6.86 10.67 -8.64
CA ASP A 151 7.19 9.33 -8.16
C ASP A 151 8.71 9.07 -8.20
N LYS A 152 9.13 7.86 -7.80
CA LYS A 152 10.53 7.42 -7.83
C LYS A 152 11.20 7.50 -9.22
N GLU A 153 10.41 7.49 -10.29
CA GLU A 153 10.84 7.54 -11.70
C GLU A 153 10.75 8.98 -12.25
N ASN A 154 10.48 9.97 -11.38
CA ASN A 154 10.22 11.36 -11.71
C ASN A 154 9.04 11.58 -12.66
N LEU A 155 8.10 10.63 -12.73
CA LEU A 155 6.89 10.82 -13.50
C LEU A 155 5.89 11.69 -12.71
N PRO A 156 5.25 12.68 -13.37
CA PRO A 156 4.30 13.55 -12.71
C PRO A 156 3.01 12.80 -12.37
N ARG A 157 2.53 12.99 -11.14
CA ARG A 157 1.24 12.51 -10.64
C ARG A 157 0.43 13.70 -10.20
N TYR A 158 -0.74 13.88 -10.81
CA TYR A 158 -1.61 14.98 -10.47
C TYR A 158 -2.50 14.57 -9.30
N VAL A 159 -2.46 15.35 -8.23
CA VAL A 159 -3.18 15.03 -7.01
C VAL A 159 -3.97 16.24 -6.52
N GLN A 160 -5.18 15.97 -6.04
CA GLN A 160 -5.89 16.87 -5.15
C GLN A 160 -5.51 16.53 -3.71
N ILE A 161 -5.08 17.53 -2.96
CA ILE A 161 -4.63 17.40 -1.58
C ILE A 161 -5.62 18.10 -0.66
N GLU A 162 -6.25 17.35 0.24
CA GLU A 162 -6.98 17.91 1.37
C GLU A 162 -6.14 17.83 2.64
N ALA A 163 -6.04 18.94 3.38
CA ALA A 163 -5.27 19.03 4.61
C ALA A 163 -6.18 19.38 5.79
N LYS A 164 -6.00 18.66 6.90
CA LYS A 164 -6.64 18.99 8.18
C LYS A 164 -5.67 18.76 9.33
N ILE A 165 -5.55 19.76 10.21
CA ILE A 165 -4.75 19.62 11.43
C ILE A 165 -5.42 18.62 12.39
N ASN A 166 -4.61 17.83 13.08
CA ASN A 166 -5.09 16.96 14.13
C ASN A 166 -5.45 17.75 15.41
N ASP A 167 -6.20 17.13 16.33
CA ASP A 167 -6.68 17.80 17.54
C ASP A 167 -5.55 18.32 18.44
N SER A 168 -4.38 17.66 18.44
CA SER A 168 -3.22 18.11 19.20
C SER A 168 -2.48 19.31 18.58
N GLY A 169 -2.79 19.68 17.33
CA GLY A 169 -2.15 20.77 16.61
C GLY A 169 -0.69 20.51 16.18
N GLN A 170 -0.19 19.28 16.37
CA GLN A 170 1.22 18.93 16.13
C GLN A 170 1.44 18.25 14.78
N ALA A 171 0.38 17.73 14.16
CA ALA A 171 0.44 17.05 12.89
C ALA A 171 -0.71 17.49 11.98
N CYS A 172 -0.47 17.42 10.67
CA CYS A 172 -1.49 17.61 9.66
C CYS A 172 -1.74 16.27 8.96
N HIS A 173 -3.01 15.90 8.83
CA HIS A 173 -3.45 14.78 8.02
C HIS A 173 -3.73 15.29 6.62
N LEU A 174 -3.11 14.64 5.64
CA LEU A 174 -3.29 14.91 4.23
C LEU A 174 -4.02 13.72 3.60
N VAL A 175 -5.02 14.02 2.79
CA VAL A 175 -5.66 13.09 1.86
C VAL A 175 -5.23 13.48 0.47
N LEU A 176 -4.66 12.55 -0.27
CA LEU A 176 -4.25 12.70 -1.65
C LEU A 176 -5.18 11.85 -2.51
N ILE A 177 -5.84 12.50 -3.45
CA ILE A 177 -6.71 11.89 -4.44
C ILE A 177 -5.99 12.01 -5.77
N ASP A 178 -5.72 10.88 -6.41
CA ASP A 178 -5.18 10.88 -7.77
C ASP A 178 -6.26 11.44 -8.71
N ILE A 179 -5.91 12.50 -9.42
CA ILE A 179 -6.74 13.16 -10.42
C ILE A 179 -6.07 13.12 -11.80
N SER A 180 -5.03 12.29 -11.97
CA SER A 180 -4.32 12.14 -13.24
C SER A 180 -5.25 11.74 -14.38
N ASP A 181 -6.27 10.91 -14.11
CA ASP A 181 -7.27 10.52 -15.12
C ASP A 181 -8.22 11.67 -15.51
N ARG A 182 -8.32 12.73 -14.69
CA ARG A 182 -9.19 13.90 -14.94
C ARG A 182 -8.49 14.98 -15.73
N ILE A 183 -7.17 14.95 -15.73
CA ILE A 183 -6.34 15.85 -16.51
C ILE A 183 -6.06 15.09 -17.79
N GLU A 184 -6.72 15.50 -18.87
CA GLU A 184 -6.27 15.08 -20.20
C GLU A 184 -4.76 15.27 -20.23
N PRO A 185 -3.96 14.24 -20.60
CA PRO A 185 -2.53 14.43 -20.71
C PRO A 185 -2.35 15.67 -21.57
N PRO A 186 -1.67 16.72 -21.08
CA PRO A 186 -1.46 17.91 -21.89
C PRO A 186 -0.90 17.37 -23.20
N ALA A 187 -1.61 17.62 -24.31
CA ALA A 187 -1.20 17.13 -25.62
C ALA A 187 0.29 17.37 -25.70
N VAL A 188 1.07 16.29 -25.64
CA VAL A 188 2.50 16.38 -25.45
C VAL A 188 3.01 16.93 -26.77
N TYR A 189 3.09 18.25 -26.86
CA TYR A 189 3.83 18.90 -27.92
C TYR A 189 5.29 18.81 -27.51
N THR A 190 5.88 17.64 -27.71
CA THR A 190 7.33 17.47 -27.76
C THR A 190 7.78 17.81 -29.18
N PRO A 191 8.43 18.96 -29.44
CA PRO A 191 9.33 19.04 -30.59
C PRO A 191 10.55 18.17 -30.25
N GLY A 192 10.40 16.86 -30.44
CA GLY A 192 11.37 15.83 -30.10
C GLY A 192 10.74 14.46 -30.33
N TYR A 193 11.16 13.78 -31.38
CA TYR A 193 10.57 12.55 -31.89
C TYR A 193 10.66 11.39 -30.88
N THR A 194 9.53 10.78 -30.56
CA THR A 194 9.44 9.35 -30.20
C THR A 194 8.88 8.64 -31.43
N ALA A 195 9.73 7.92 -32.16
CA ALA A 195 9.30 7.12 -33.29
C ALA A 195 8.59 5.85 -32.76
N GLU A 196 7.29 5.98 -32.51
CA GLU A 196 6.38 4.84 -32.66
C GLU A 196 6.26 4.60 -34.17
N ASP A 197 6.25 3.35 -34.63
CA ASP A 197 6.30 3.00 -36.05
C ASP A 197 5.26 3.80 -36.86
N GLU A 198 5.72 4.86 -37.56
CA GLU A 198 4.87 5.75 -38.33
C GLU A 198 4.65 5.14 -39.72
N TYR A 199 3.43 4.69 -39.97
CA TYR A 199 2.98 4.33 -41.31
C TYR A 199 2.51 5.60 -42.02
N ALA A 200 3.06 5.89 -43.21
CA ALA A 200 2.43 6.87 -44.09
C ALA A 200 1.36 6.19 -44.92
N LEU A 201 0.11 6.60 -44.67
CA LEU A 201 -1.00 6.35 -45.58
C LEU A 201 -1.01 7.46 -46.63
N MET A 202 -0.56 7.16 -47.84
CA MET A 202 -0.57 8.12 -48.95
C MET A 202 -1.70 7.79 -49.91
N GLU A 203 -2.66 8.69 -50.04
CA GLU A 203 -3.74 8.60 -51.02
C GLU A 203 -3.44 9.53 -52.20
N THR A 204 -3.29 8.96 -53.39
CA THR A 204 -3.02 9.68 -54.63
C THR A 204 -4.27 9.67 -55.49
N ASN A 205 -4.78 10.87 -55.77
CA ASN A 205 -6.01 11.08 -56.51
C ASN A 205 -5.72 11.84 -57.82
N LEU A 206 -6.12 11.27 -58.95
CA LEU A 206 -6.03 11.89 -60.26
C LEU A 206 -7.38 12.47 -60.65
N TYR A 207 -7.43 13.78 -60.92
CA TYR A 207 -8.63 14.49 -61.31
C TYR A 207 -8.56 14.92 -62.78
N ASN A 208 -9.72 14.95 -63.43
CA ASN A 208 -9.86 15.53 -64.76
C ASN A 208 -9.72 17.06 -64.67
N ALA A 209 -8.76 17.64 -65.38
CA ALA A 209 -8.47 19.08 -65.32
C ALA A 209 -9.62 19.99 -65.77
N GLY A 210 -10.56 19.51 -66.60
CA GLY A 210 -11.63 20.34 -67.16
C GLY A 210 -12.91 20.41 -66.32
N ASN A 211 -13.19 19.38 -65.51
CA ASN A 211 -14.41 19.32 -64.69
C ASN A 211 -14.16 18.93 -63.23
N ASN A 212 -12.90 18.80 -62.83
CA ASN A 212 -12.46 18.44 -61.48
C ASN A 212 -13.05 17.11 -60.96
N LYS A 213 -13.48 16.21 -61.86
CA LYS A 213 -14.01 14.89 -61.49
C LYS A 213 -12.85 13.92 -61.26
N LEU A 214 -12.91 13.17 -60.16
CA LEU A 214 -11.94 12.11 -59.86
C LEU A 214 -11.97 11.05 -60.97
N ILE A 215 -10.83 10.85 -61.62
CA ILE A 215 -10.61 9.82 -62.65
C ILE A 215 -10.10 8.54 -61.99
N TRP A 216 -9.21 8.67 -61.01
CA TRP A 216 -8.54 7.54 -60.38
C TRP A 216 -8.06 7.87 -58.97
N SER A 217 -8.00 6.86 -58.11
CA SER A 217 -7.51 6.95 -56.73
C SER A 217 -6.76 5.67 -56.37
N ALA A 218 -5.67 5.80 -55.62
CA ALA A 218 -5.10 4.69 -54.86
C ALA A 218 -4.57 5.17 -53.52
N ALA A 219 -4.60 4.26 -52.55
CA ALA A 219 -3.93 4.42 -51.27
C ALA A 219 -2.85 3.36 -51.12
N SER A 220 -1.69 3.77 -50.63
CA SER A 220 -0.63 2.86 -50.20
C SER A 220 -0.25 3.14 -48.76
N GLU A 221 0.03 2.08 -48.02
CA GLU A 221 0.57 2.16 -46.66
C GLU A 221 2.03 1.72 -46.68
N THR A 222 2.91 2.55 -46.12
CA THR A 222 4.35 2.26 -46.08
C THR A 222 4.90 2.59 -44.70
N GLU A 223 5.66 1.66 -44.13
CA GLU A 223 6.43 1.85 -42.89
C GLU A 223 7.57 2.86 -43.12
N ILE A 224 7.57 3.94 -42.36
CA ILE A 224 8.65 4.95 -42.42
C ILE A 224 9.66 4.66 -41.31
N PHE A 225 10.83 4.14 -41.72
CA PHE A 225 11.99 4.06 -40.84
C PHE A 225 12.80 5.35 -40.89
N GLY A 226 12.55 6.27 -39.95
CA GLY A 226 13.32 7.49 -39.76
C GLY A 226 13.04 8.63 -40.76
N SER A 227 13.58 9.82 -40.50
CA SER A 227 13.19 11.08 -41.17
C SER A 227 13.78 11.31 -42.57
N ASN A 228 13.79 10.29 -43.44
CA ASN A 228 14.36 10.44 -44.77
C ASN A 228 13.32 10.89 -45.81
N GLN A 229 13.09 12.21 -45.89
CA GLN A 229 12.22 12.86 -46.89
C GLN A 229 12.55 12.48 -48.35
N ASP A 230 13.76 12.02 -48.63
CA ASP A 230 14.21 11.63 -49.97
C ASP A 230 13.57 10.32 -50.47
N GLN A 231 13.11 9.44 -49.56
CA GLN A 231 12.42 8.21 -49.95
C GLN A 231 11.01 8.50 -50.50
N ILE A 232 10.30 9.47 -49.92
CA ILE A 232 8.94 9.84 -50.36
C ILE A 232 8.94 10.41 -51.78
N LYS A 233 9.95 11.24 -52.13
CA LYS A 233 10.09 11.79 -53.48
C LYS A 233 10.42 10.71 -54.52
N SER A 234 11.21 9.72 -54.15
CA SER A 234 11.54 8.57 -55.01
C SER A 234 10.30 7.78 -55.40
N TYR A 235 9.37 7.56 -54.47
CA TYR A 235 8.16 6.77 -54.74
C TYR A 235 7.15 7.49 -55.65
N ILE A 236 7.02 8.82 -55.54
CA ILE A 236 6.16 9.59 -56.46
C ILE A 236 6.69 9.47 -57.90
N GLY A 237 8.02 9.51 -58.09
CA GLY A 237 8.62 9.30 -59.41
C GLY A 237 8.27 7.93 -60.00
N VAL A 238 8.44 6.86 -59.22
CA VAL A 238 8.11 5.48 -59.66
C VAL A 238 6.63 5.32 -60.02
N MET A 239 5.72 5.95 -59.26
CA MET A 239 4.29 5.90 -59.57
C MET A 239 3.93 6.68 -60.84
N VAL A 240 4.53 7.85 -61.08
CA VAL A 240 4.33 8.62 -62.31
C VAL A 240 4.86 7.86 -63.52
N ASP A 241 6.03 7.24 -63.40
CA ASP A 241 6.63 6.42 -64.46
C ASP A 241 5.74 5.21 -64.79
N ALA A 242 5.26 4.48 -63.77
CA ALA A 242 4.34 3.35 -63.96
C ALA A 242 2.98 3.76 -64.58
N MET A 243 2.47 4.94 -64.25
CA MET A 243 1.24 5.48 -64.84
C MET A 243 1.45 5.94 -66.29
N SER A 244 2.63 6.46 -66.62
CA SER A 244 3.02 6.78 -68.00
C SER A 244 3.16 5.50 -68.84
N ASP A 245 3.75 4.44 -68.29
CA ASP A 245 3.89 3.14 -68.96
C ASP A 245 2.55 2.45 -69.24
N GLN A 246 1.52 2.76 -68.45
CA GLN A 246 0.14 2.28 -68.64
C GLN A 246 -0.73 3.23 -69.51
N GLU A 247 -0.14 4.24 -70.14
CA GLU A 247 -0.81 5.27 -70.95
C GLU A 247 -1.90 6.08 -70.21
N LEU A 248 -1.88 6.08 -68.87
CA LEU A 248 -2.82 6.84 -68.03
C LEU A 248 -2.44 8.31 -67.93
N LEU A 249 -1.16 8.62 -68.14
CA LEU A 249 -0.61 9.97 -68.28
C LEU A 249 -0.01 10.09 -69.69
N ARG A 250 -0.15 11.26 -70.32
CA ARG A 250 0.44 11.58 -71.64
C ARG A 250 1.56 12.59 -71.50
#